data_AF-A0A967IXU4-F1
#
_entry.id   AF-A0A967IXU4-F1
#
_cell.length_a   1.000
_cell.length_b   1.000
_cell.length_c   1.000
_cell.angle_alpha   90.00
_cell.angle_beta   90.00
_cell.angle_gamma   90.00
#
_symmetry.space_group_name_H-M   'P 1'
#
loop_
_entity.id
_entity.type
_entity.pdbx_description
1 polymer ?
#
loop_
_entity_poly.entity_id
_entity_poly.type
_entity_poly.pdbx_seq_one_letter_code
_entity_poly.pdbx_strand_id
1 'polypeptide(L)'
;VGPMDPAAGVELLAQMCAGLHHAHQLHIVHRDLKPENVMLVPQPGGGEHAVIMDFGLAKENRADPGMAKLTATGIILGTPEFMSPEQ
;
A
#
# COMPACT_ATOMS: atom_id res chain seq x y z
N VAL A 1 -2.54 -20.21 9.42
CA VAL A 1 -1.67 -19.28 10.17
C VAL A 1 -2.58 -18.51 11.12
N GLY A 2 -2.23 -18.43 12.41
CA GLY A 2 -3.04 -17.69 13.41
C GLY A 2 -2.82 -16.18 13.31
N PRO A 3 -3.64 -15.36 13.99
CA PRO A 3 -3.45 -13.91 14.01
C PRO A 3 -2.06 -13.55 14.56
N MET A 4 -1.44 -12.53 13.95
CA MET A 4 -0.19 -11.95 14.43
C MET A 4 -0.41 -11.35 15.82
N ASP A 5 0.66 -11.34 16.64
CA ASP A 5 0.67 -10.58 17.89
C ASP A 5 0.36 -9.10 17.61
N PRO A 6 -0.68 -8.51 18.23
CA PRO A 6 -1.07 -7.13 17.96
C PRO A 6 0.06 -6.12 18.13
N ALA A 7 0.98 -6.34 19.08
CA ALA A 7 2.11 -5.44 19.27
C ALA A 7 3.04 -5.42 18.05
N ALA A 8 3.43 -6.60 17.56
CA ALA A 8 4.20 -6.74 16.33
C ALA A 8 3.47 -6.14 15.11
N GLY A 9 2.15 -6.34 15.03
CA GLY A 9 1.33 -5.76 13.96
C GLY A 9 1.34 -4.23 13.94
N VAL A 10 1.27 -3.59 15.11
CA VAL A 10 1.34 -2.13 15.24
C VAL A 10 2.71 -1.59 14.82
N GLU A 11 3.79 -2.27 15.18
CA GLU A 11 5.15 -1.86 14.76
C GLU A 11 5.31 -1.90 13.24
N LEU A 12 4.83 -2.96 12.60
CA LEU A 12 4.85 -3.07 11.14
C LEU A 12 3.98 -2.01 10.47
N LEU A 13 2.78 -1.74 10.99
CA LEU A 13 1.90 -0.69 10.47
C LEU A 13 2.55 0.68 10.55
N ALA A 14 3.25 1.00 11.65
CA ALA A 14 3.98 2.26 11.78
C ALA A 14 5.06 2.41 10.69
N GLN A 15 5.80 1.33 10.39
CA GLN A 15 6.80 1.32 9.31
C GLN A 15 6.13 1.52 7.94
N MET A 16 5.03 0.84 7.66
CA MET A 16 4.28 1.00 6.41
C MET A 16 3.76 2.43 6.24
N CYS A 17 3.20 3.03 7.29
CA CYS A 17 2.74 4.42 7.27
C CYS A 17 3.88 5.40 6.98
N ALA A 18 5.07 5.18 7.55
CA ALA A 18 6.24 6.00 7.26
C ALA A 18 6.68 5.90 5.79
N GLY A 19 6.71 4.68 5.23
CA GLY A 19 7.02 4.46 3.82
C GLY A 19 6.01 5.11 2.87
N LEU A 20 4.71 4.94 3.13
CA LEU A 20 3.64 5.58 2.35
C LEU A 20 3.67 7.10 2.45
N HIS A 21 3.94 7.64 3.65
CA HIS A 21 4.08 9.08 3.83
C HIS A 21 5.20 9.63 2.95
N HIS A 22 6.34 8.96 2.89
CA HIS A 22 7.43 9.33 2.00
C HIS A 22 7.03 9.27 0.52
N ALA A 23 6.35 8.21 0.09
CA ALA A 23 5.82 8.11 -1.28
C ALA A 23 4.83 9.25 -1.60
N HIS A 24 3.94 9.60 -0.68
CA HIS A 24 2.99 10.69 -0.84
C HIS A 24 3.67 12.07 -0.96
N GLN A 25 4.79 12.31 -0.27
CA GLN A 25 5.60 13.52 -0.45
C GLN A 25 6.16 13.63 -1.88
N LEU A 26 6.36 12.51 -2.56
CA LEU A 26 6.75 12.43 -3.97
C LEU A 26 5.53 12.40 -4.92
N HIS A 27 4.33 12.69 -4.40
CA HIS A 27 3.06 12.64 -5.13
C HIS A 27 2.72 11.27 -5.72
N ILE A 28 3.25 10.19 -5.15
CA ILE A 28 3.00 8.81 -5.55
C ILE A 28 1.96 8.20 -4.61
N VAL A 29 0.84 7.72 -5.15
CA VAL A 29 -0.20 7.00 -4.38
C VAL A 29 -0.19 5.52 -4.78
N HIS A 30 -0.07 4.60 -3.82
CA HIS A 30 0.09 3.16 -4.06
C HIS A 30 -1.13 2.48 -4.72
N ARG A 31 -2.35 2.80 -4.24
CA ARG A 31 -3.66 2.32 -4.72
C ARG A 31 -4.00 0.82 -4.62
N ASP A 32 -3.03 -0.06 -4.41
CA ASP A 32 -3.26 -1.49 -4.12
C ASP A 32 -2.48 -1.94 -2.87
N LEU A 33 -2.62 -1.21 -1.76
CA LEU A 33 -1.92 -1.59 -0.53
C LEU A 33 -2.62 -2.80 0.11
N LYS A 34 -1.89 -3.92 0.20
CA LYS A 34 -2.36 -5.19 0.78
C LYS A 34 -1.16 -5.99 1.33
N PRO A 35 -1.39 -6.98 2.22
CA PRO A 35 -0.31 -7.77 2.80
C PRO A 35 0.62 -8.42 1.76
N GLU A 36 0.09 -8.85 0.60
CA GLU A 36 0.88 -9.43 -0.49
C GLU A 36 1.88 -8.45 -1.10
N ASN A 37 1.63 -7.15 -0.96
CA ASN A 37 2.49 -6.06 -1.45
C ASN A 37 3.43 -5.54 -0.35
N VAL A 38 3.56 -6.23 0.78
CA VAL A 38 4.49 -5.88 1.87
C VAL A 38 5.41 -7.05 2.14
N MET A 39 6.70 -6.83 1.94
CA MET A 39 7.74 -7.82 2.25
C MET A 39 8.37 -7.52 3.61
N LEU A 40 8.45 -8.54 4.46
CA LEU A 40 9.15 -8.46 5.73
C LEU A 40 10.59 -8.92 5.52
N VAL A 41 11.53 -8.01 5.81
CA VAL A 41 12.97 -8.26 5.66
C VAL A 41 13.59 -8.36 7.05
N PRO A 42 14.16 -9.51 7.44
CA PRO A 42 14.84 -9.66 8.72
C PRO A 42 15.96 -8.64 8.90
N GLN A 43 16.05 -8.04 10.08
CA GLN A 43 17.11 -7.07 10.41
C GLN A 43 18.25 -7.71 11.22
N PRO A 44 19.52 -7.29 11.01
CA PRO A 44 20.61 -7.65 11.91
C PRO A 44 20.30 -7.18 13.34
N GLY A 45 20.33 -8.10 14.30
CA GLY A 45 19.97 -7.80 15.70
C GLY A 45 18.55 -8.21 16.11
N GLY A 46 17.77 -8.75 15.17
CA GLY A 46 16.41 -9.24 15.40
C GLY A 46 15.34 -8.26 14.90
N GLY A 47 14.11 -8.77 14.77
CA GLY A 47 12.99 -8.01 14.20
C GLY A 47 12.95 -8.00 12.67
N GLU A 48 11.96 -7.31 12.14
CA GLU A 48 11.64 -7.26 10.72
C GLU A 48 11.43 -5.82 10.25
N HIS A 49 11.83 -5.56 9.00
CA HIS A 49 11.60 -4.32 8.31
C HIS A 49 10.53 -4.49 7.22
N ALA A 50 9.48 -3.68 7.27
CA ALA A 50 8.42 -3.71 6.27
C ALA A 50 8.82 -2.90 5.02
N VAL A 51 8.93 -3.58 3.89
CA VAL A 51 9.22 -2.99 2.59
C VAL A 51 7.95 -3.05 1.72
N ILE A 52 7.45 -1.89 1.33
CA ILE A 52 6.29 -1.78 0.44
C ILE A 52 6.74 -2.01 -0.99
N MET A 53 6.06 -2.92 -1.69
CA MET A 53 6.38 -3.39 -3.04
C MET A 53 5.23 -3.13 -4.00
N ASP A 54 5.49 -3.28 -5.29
CA ASP A 54 4.49 -3.21 -6.38
C ASP A 54 3.69 -1.89 -6.44
N PHE A 55 4.41 -0.84 -6.82
CA PHE A 55 3.82 0.43 -7.23
C PHE A 55 3.24 0.36 -8.67
N GLY A 56 2.85 -0.82 -9.18
CA GLY A 56 2.39 -1.02 -10.56
C GLY A 56 1.10 -0.27 -10.91
N LEU A 57 0.26 0.05 -9.91
CA LEU A 57 -0.90 0.95 -10.06
C LEU A 57 -0.62 2.38 -9.58
N ALA A 58 0.62 2.66 -9.17
CA ALA A 58 0.95 3.94 -8.60
C ALA A 58 0.97 5.03 -9.67
N LYS A 59 0.33 6.15 -9.35
CA LYS A 59 0.29 7.32 -10.23
C LYS A 59 0.93 8.52 -9.55
N GLU A 60 1.64 9.31 -10.35
CA GLU A 60 1.92 10.69 -10.03
C GLU A 60 0.57 11.42 -9.95
N ASN A 61 0.30 12.13 -8.87
CA ASN A 61 -1.00 12.77 -8.59
C ASN A 61 -1.35 13.94 -9.55
N ARG A 62 -0.69 14.02 -10.71
CA ARG A 62 -1.14 14.83 -11.85
C ARG A 62 -2.41 14.17 -12.38
N ALA A 63 -3.54 14.84 -12.23
CA ALA A 63 -4.84 14.38 -12.67
C ALA A 63 -4.80 13.89 -14.13
N ASP A 64 -4.56 12.60 -14.34
CA ASP A 64 -4.55 11.98 -15.65
C ASP A 64 -6.02 11.70 -16.05
N PRO A 65 -6.55 12.40 -17.08
CA PRO A 65 -7.94 12.28 -17.52
C PRO A 65 -8.34 10.85 -17.90
N GLY A 66 -7.38 9.98 -18.23
CA GLY A 66 -7.64 8.59 -18.61
C GLY A 66 -8.18 7.73 -17.46
N MET A 67 -7.80 8.00 -16.21
CA MET A 67 -8.22 7.19 -15.05
C MET A 67 -9.62 7.56 -14.55
N ALA A 68 -9.98 8.85 -14.58
CA ALA A 68 -11.36 9.29 -14.30
C ALA A 68 -12.36 8.64 -15.26
N LYS A 69 -11.92 8.38 -16.51
CA LYS A 69 -12.68 7.60 -17.48
C LYS A 69 -12.78 6.12 -17.12
N LEU A 70 -11.71 5.49 -16.62
CA LEU A 70 -11.69 4.07 -16.26
C LEU A 70 -12.62 3.74 -15.06
N THR A 71 -12.58 4.56 -14.01
CA THR A 71 -13.54 4.46 -12.88
C THR A 71 -14.96 4.79 -13.33
N ALA A 72 -15.16 5.79 -14.20
CA ALA A 72 -16.47 6.07 -14.80
C ALA A 72 -17.00 4.93 -15.69
N THR A 73 -16.14 4.07 -16.25
CA THR A 73 -16.54 2.87 -17.01
C THR A 73 -16.79 1.63 -16.14
N GLY A 74 -16.66 1.72 -14.80
CA GLY A 74 -16.99 0.62 -13.88
C GLY A 74 -15.95 -0.50 -13.83
N ILE A 75 -14.71 -0.26 -14.26
CA ILE A 75 -13.61 -1.23 -14.14
C ILE A 75 -13.02 -1.12 -12.74
N ILE A 76 -13.23 -2.14 -11.91
CA ILE A 76 -12.64 -2.28 -10.58
C ILE A 76 -11.15 -2.60 -10.73
N LEU A 77 -10.28 -1.77 -10.15
CA LEU A 77 -8.82 -1.93 -10.22
C LEU A 77 -8.26 -2.10 -8.80
N GLY A 78 -7.60 -3.24 -8.52
CA GLY A 78 -7.05 -3.59 -7.20
C GLY A 78 -7.73 -4.81 -6.57
N THR A 79 -7.43 -5.07 -5.30
CA THR A 79 -8.01 -6.21 -4.53
C THR A 79 -9.20 -5.73 -3.67
N PRO A 80 -10.45 -6.21 -3.89
CA PRO A 80 -11.66 -5.63 -3.30
C PRO A 80 -11.68 -5.54 -1.76
N GLU A 81 -11.05 -6.50 -1.08
CA GLU A 81 -11.02 -6.57 0.39
C GLU A 81 -10.19 -5.46 1.05
N PHE A 82 -9.36 -4.76 0.27
CA PHE A 82 -8.46 -3.70 0.74
C PHE A 82 -8.79 -2.32 0.16
N MET A 83 -9.89 -2.19 -0.58
CA MET A 83 -10.29 -0.92 -1.18
C MET A 83 -11.03 -0.02 -0.20
N SER A 84 -10.81 1.30 -0.31
CA SER A 84 -11.71 2.26 0.35
C SER A 84 -13.04 2.34 -0.42
N PRO A 85 -14.17 2.60 0.25
CA PRO A 85 -15.49 2.65 -0.40
C PRO A 85 -15.63 3.80 -1.42
N GLU A 86 -14.69 4.75 -1.41
CA GLU A 86 -14.61 5.87 -2.33
C GLU A 86 -13.67 5.64 -3.53
N GLN A 87 -12.98 4.48 -3.62
CA GLN A 87 -12.12 4.13 -4.77
C GLN A 87 -12.92 3.88 -6.05
#